data_AF-A0A6M3XZH5-F1
#
_entry.id   AF-A0A6M3XZH5-F1
#
_cell.length_a   1.000
_cell.length_b   1.000
_cell.length_c   1.000
_cell.angle_alpha   90.00
_cell.angle_beta   90.00
_cell.angle_gamma   90.00
#
_symmetry.space_group_name_H-M   'P 1'
#
loop_
_entity.id
_entity.type
_entity.pdbx_description
1 polymer ?
#
loop_
_entity_poly.entity_id
_entity_poly.type
_entity_poly.pdbx_seq_one_letter_code
_entity_poly.pdbx_strand_id
1 'polypeptide(L)'
;MAFDKEQIRSLVDRTLKEYNLHSIVAVELVLGTMAQESRMGYYLRQVPAGTFKMDIHGLGCTQVEMNTFNTLQAKFGEQFGFTHRKFEELEYDLKFAILICRLRYYLS
;
A
#
# COMPACT_ATOMS: atom_id res chain seq x y z
N MET A 1 6.21 -15.82 4.64
CA MET A 1 7.56 -15.26 4.48
C MET A 1 7.49 -13.84 5.03
N ALA A 2 8.26 -13.50 6.06
CA ALA A 2 8.32 -12.11 6.53
C ALA A 2 9.38 -11.38 5.71
N PHE A 3 9.08 -10.19 5.23
CA PHE A 3 10.06 -9.39 4.50
C PHE A 3 11.20 -8.93 5.42
N ASP A 4 12.42 -8.84 4.87
CA ASP A 4 13.55 -8.25 5.57
C ASP A 4 13.30 -6.74 5.81
N LYS A 5 13.44 -6.30 7.06
CA LYS A 5 13.05 -4.94 7.48
C LYS A 5 13.89 -3.85 6.81
N GLU A 6 15.19 -4.08 6.63
CA GLU A 6 16.09 -3.11 6.01
C GLU A 6 15.83 -3.03 4.50
N GLN A 7 15.56 -4.16 3.86
CA GLN A 7 15.19 -4.19 2.44
C GLN A 7 13.85 -3.48 2.19
N ILE A 8 12.82 -3.69 3.02
CA ILE A 8 11.56 -2.94 2.91
C ILE A 8 11.79 -1.46 3.13
N ARG A 9 12.50 -1.09 4.20
CA ARG A 9 12.79 0.32 4.50
C ARG A 9 13.45 1.01 3.32
N SER A 10 14.46 0.37 2.72
CA SER A 10 15.13 0.86 1.51
C SER A 10 14.18 0.95 0.31
N LEU A 11 13.27 -0.01 0.13
CA LEU A 11 12.28 0.02 -0.94
C LEU A 11 11.26 1.16 -0.74
N VAL A 12 10.76 1.35 0.48
CA VAL A 12 9.84 2.44 0.84
C VAL A 12 10.52 3.78 0.59
N ASP A 13 11.72 3.98 1.14
CA ASP A 13 12.49 5.21 0.97
C ASP A 13 12.68 5.58 -0.52
N ARG A 14 13.17 4.64 -1.33
CA ARG A 14 13.37 4.86 -2.78
C ARG A 14 12.06 5.13 -3.51
N THR A 15 11.01 4.38 -3.21
CA THR A 15 9.68 4.58 -3.83
C THR A 15 9.15 5.98 -3.54
N LEU A 16 9.20 6.42 -2.29
CA LEU A 16 8.68 7.73 -1.91
C LEU A 16 9.50 8.88 -2.51
N LYS A 17 10.81 8.72 -2.64
CA LYS A 17 11.69 9.70 -3.30
C LYS A 17 11.36 9.85 -4.78
N GLU A 18 11.13 8.74 -5.48
CA GLU A 18 10.77 8.75 -6.91
C GLU A 18 9.51 9.57 -7.19
N TYR A 19 8.52 9.50 -6.30
CA TYR A 19 7.26 10.23 -6.44
C TYR A 19 7.25 11.60 -5.73
N ASN A 20 8.38 12.07 -5.19
CA ASN A 20 8.46 13.30 -4.38
C ASN A 20 7.48 13.33 -3.18
N LEU A 21 7.19 12.18 -2.59
CA LEU A 21 6.31 12.01 -1.42
C LEU A 21 7.09 11.66 -0.13
N HIS A 22 8.41 11.85 -0.17
CA HIS A 22 9.34 11.41 0.87
C HIS A 22 9.44 12.38 2.06
N SER A 23 9.36 11.81 3.26
CA SER A 23 9.88 12.37 4.51
C SER A 23 10.21 11.21 5.46
N ILE A 24 11.05 11.43 6.48
CA ILE A 24 11.34 10.39 7.48
C ILE A 24 10.04 9.88 8.12
N VAL A 25 9.12 10.80 8.44
CA VAL A 25 7.81 10.47 9.01
C VAL A 25 6.98 9.63 8.04
N ALA A 26 7.01 9.94 6.73
CA ALA A 26 6.31 9.18 5.72
C ALA A 26 6.82 7.73 5.60
N VAL A 27 8.14 7.54 5.68
CA VAL A 27 8.76 6.21 5.66
C VAL A 27 8.34 5.40 6.88
N GLU A 28 8.46 5.97 8.09
CA GLU A 28 8.04 5.29 9.33
C GLU A 28 6.54 4.97 9.33
N LEU A 29 5.71 5.86 8.80
CA LEU A 29 4.27 5.63 8.71
C LEU A 29 3.94 4.43 7.84
N VAL A 30 4.52 4.35 6.62
CA VAL A 30 4.30 3.20 5.73
C VAL A 30 4.80 1.90 6.37
N LEU A 31 5.98 1.92 7.01
CA LEU A 31 6.52 0.76 7.71
C LEU A 31 5.63 0.33 8.88
N GLY A 32 5.10 1.29 9.66
CA GLY A 32 4.16 1.05 10.74
C GLY A 32 2.85 0.43 10.24
N THR A 33 2.30 0.94 9.14
CA THR A 33 1.12 0.37 8.48
C THR A 33 1.39 -1.08 8.05
N MET A 34 2.51 -1.35 7.37
CA MET A 34 2.85 -2.72 6.97
C MET A 34 3.00 -3.67 8.17
N ALA A 35 3.60 -3.19 9.26
CA ALA A 35 3.77 -3.97 10.48
C ALA A 35 2.43 -4.34 11.11
N GLN A 36 1.53 -3.35 11.23
CA GLN A 36 0.23 -3.50 11.89
C GLN A 36 -0.75 -4.34 11.06
N GLU A 37 -0.82 -4.05 9.76
CA GLU A 37 -1.89 -4.56 8.90
C GLU A 37 -1.61 -5.97 8.37
N SER A 38 -0.34 -6.29 8.09
CA SER A 38 0.03 -7.55 7.42
C SER A 38 1.14 -8.34 8.11
N ARG A 39 1.66 -7.86 9.26
CA ARG A 39 2.90 -8.36 9.88
C ARG A 39 4.07 -8.35 8.89
N MET A 40 4.31 -7.21 8.24
CA MET A 40 5.33 -7.07 7.19
C MET A 40 5.14 -8.07 6.04
N GLY A 41 3.91 -8.16 5.52
CA GLY A 41 3.56 -8.98 4.35
C GLY A 41 3.32 -10.46 4.61
N TYR A 42 3.27 -10.90 5.86
CA TYR A 42 2.90 -12.29 6.19
C TYR A 42 1.45 -12.61 5.80
N TYR A 43 0.54 -11.64 5.92
CA TYR A 43 -0.86 -11.75 5.51
C TYR A 43 -1.20 -10.70 4.45
N LEU A 44 -1.38 -11.12 3.20
CA LEU A 44 -1.69 -10.21 2.08
C LEU A 44 -3.19 -10.11 1.76
N ARG A 45 -4.01 -11.02 2.30
CA ARG A 45 -5.47 -11.00 2.17
C ARG A 45 -6.08 -11.11 3.55
N GLN A 46 -7.01 -10.22 3.89
CA GLN A 46 -7.82 -10.35 5.10
C GLN A 46 -8.87 -11.44 4.91
N VAL A 47 -8.78 -12.51 5.72
CA VAL A 47 -9.74 -13.62 5.70
C VAL A 47 -10.33 -13.82 7.11
N PRO A 48 -11.08 -12.85 7.65
CA PRO A 48 -11.81 -13.06 8.89
C PRO A 48 -12.96 -14.04 8.60
N ALA A 49 -12.77 -15.31 8.98
CA ALA A 49 -13.81 -16.35 9.01
C ALA A 49 -14.31 -16.95 7.68
N GLY A 50 -13.44 -17.10 6.67
CA GLY A 50 -13.69 -18.09 5.60
C GLY A 50 -13.25 -17.64 4.21
N THR A 51 -13.86 -16.59 3.67
CA THR A 51 -13.67 -16.20 2.26
C THR A 51 -13.24 -14.75 2.13
N PHE A 52 -12.15 -14.52 1.39
CA PHE A 52 -11.74 -13.19 0.98
C PHE A 52 -12.74 -12.61 -0.03
N LYS A 53 -13.15 -11.36 0.17
CA LYS A 53 -14.03 -10.64 -0.75
C LYS A 53 -13.41 -9.28 -1.10
N MET A 54 -13.15 -9.08 -2.39
CA MET A 54 -12.37 -7.95 -2.91
C MET A 54 -13.03 -6.58 -2.66
N ASP A 55 -14.36 -6.55 -2.51
CA ASP A 55 -15.18 -5.37 -2.30
C ASP A 55 -15.15 -4.84 -0.85
N ILE A 56 -14.88 -5.71 0.13
CA ILE A 56 -14.95 -5.37 1.56
C ILE A 56 -13.64 -5.55 2.32
N HIS A 57 -12.69 -6.32 1.78
CA HIS A 57 -11.44 -6.62 2.48
C HIS A 57 -10.27 -5.83 1.92
N GLY A 58 -9.35 -5.45 2.82
CA GLY A 58 -8.06 -4.89 2.44
C GLY A 58 -7.23 -5.88 1.64
N LEU A 59 -6.41 -5.34 0.73
CA LEU A 59 -5.49 -6.11 -0.08
C LEU A 59 -4.04 -5.63 0.09
N GLY A 60 -3.11 -6.59 0.03
CA GLY A 60 -1.68 -6.34 0.02
C GLY A 60 -1.09 -6.09 1.40
N CYS A 61 0.19 -5.70 1.43
CA CYS A 61 0.94 -5.50 2.67
C CYS A 61 0.45 -4.32 3.52
N THR A 62 -0.34 -3.41 2.94
CA THR A 62 -0.88 -2.22 3.60
C THR A 62 -2.40 -2.28 3.79
N GLN A 63 -3.03 -3.40 3.41
CA GLN A 63 -4.46 -3.70 3.58
C GLN A 63 -5.38 -2.55 3.13
N VAL A 64 -5.16 -2.06 1.91
CA VAL A 64 -5.99 -0.99 1.33
C VAL A 64 -7.28 -1.59 0.80
N GLU A 65 -8.42 -0.99 1.15
CA GLU A 65 -9.75 -1.38 0.65
C GLU A 65 -10.04 -0.79 -0.73
N MET A 66 -10.88 -1.48 -1.51
CA MET A 66 -11.28 -1.08 -2.87
C MET A 66 -11.85 0.35 -2.94
N ASN A 67 -12.69 0.74 -1.98
CA ASN A 67 -13.28 2.09 -1.97
C ASN A 67 -12.22 3.19 -1.78
N THR A 68 -11.23 2.91 -0.92
CA THR A 68 -10.08 3.82 -0.73
C THR A 68 -9.25 3.89 -2.00
N PHE A 69 -8.98 2.74 -2.63
CA PHE A 69 -8.27 2.67 -3.90
C PHE A 69 -8.95 3.49 -4.99
N ASN A 70 -10.26 3.29 -5.21
CA ASN A 70 -11.04 4.00 -6.23
C ASN A 70 -11.01 5.52 -6.00
N THR A 71 -11.11 5.95 -4.74
CA THR A 71 -11.01 7.37 -4.37
C THR A 71 -9.64 7.95 -4.72
N LEU A 72 -8.57 7.23 -4.40
CA LEU A 72 -7.20 7.66 -4.69
C LEU A 72 -6.92 7.64 -6.19
N GLN A 73 -7.43 6.66 -6.93
CA GLN A 73 -7.28 6.58 -8.38
C GLN A 73 -7.99 7.73 -9.09
N ALA A 74 -9.21 8.07 -8.69
CA ALA A 74 -9.92 9.22 -9.25
C ALA A 74 -9.20 10.55 -8.99
N LYS A 75 -8.52 10.69 -7.84
CA LYS A 75 -7.85 11.93 -7.44
C LYS A 75 -6.42 12.07 -7.97
N PHE A 76 -5.66 10.98 -7.97
CA PHE A 76 -4.21 10.99 -8.16
C PHE A 76 -3.75 10.09 -9.31
N GLY A 77 -4.65 9.29 -9.90
CA GLY A 77 -4.31 8.33 -10.93
C GLY A 77 -3.57 8.95 -12.11
N GLU A 78 -4.02 10.11 -12.59
CA GLU A 78 -3.36 10.83 -13.68
C GLU A 78 -2.01 11.41 -13.23
N GLN A 79 -1.99 12.09 -12.09
CA GLN A 79 -0.78 12.75 -11.56
C GLN A 79 0.38 11.77 -11.33
N PHE A 80 0.10 10.56 -10.85
CA PHE A 80 1.12 9.57 -10.51
C PHE A 80 1.14 8.36 -11.47
N GLY A 81 0.43 8.44 -12.60
CA GLY A 81 0.49 7.45 -13.68
C GLY A 81 -0.09 6.07 -13.36
N PHE A 82 -1.16 6.01 -12.57
CA PHE A 82 -1.81 4.74 -12.18
C PHE A 82 -3.32 4.65 -12.50
N THR A 83 -3.86 5.52 -13.35
CA THR A 83 -5.27 5.52 -13.78
C THR A 83 -5.75 4.17 -14.33
N HIS A 84 -4.86 3.42 -15.00
CA HIS A 84 -5.20 2.12 -15.62
C HIS A 84 -4.79 0.91 -14.79
N ARG A 85 -4.17 1.12 -13.62
CA ARG A 85 -3.77 0.05 -12.72
C ARG A 85 -5.01 -0.53 -12.05
N LYS A 86 -4.99 -1.83 -11.79
CA LYS A 86 -6.09 -2.55 -11.14
C LYS A 86 -5.82 -2.73 -9.64
N PHE A 87 -6.88 -2.84 -8.86
CA PHE A 87 -6.81 -3.00 -7.41
C PHE A 87 -6.02 -4.25 -7.01
N GLU A 88 -6.17 -5.36 -7.75
CA GLU A 88 -5.53 -6.64 -7.49
C GLU A 88 -4.00 -6.56 -7.52
N GLU A 89 -3.45 -5.56 -8.23
CA GLU A 89 -2.02 -5.35 -8.32
C GLU A 89 -1.38 -4.97 -6.98
N LEU A 90 -2.16 -4.47 -6.01
CA LEU A 90 -1.69 -4.17 -4.65
C LEU A 90 -1.21 -5.42 -3.90
N GLU A 91 -1.65 -6.61 -4.31
CA GLU A 91 -1.22 -7.86 -3.67
C GLU A 91 0.24 -8.18 -3.98
N TYR A 92 0.71 -7.88 -5.20
CA TYR A 92 1.99 -8.36 -5.73
C TYR A 92 2.97 -7.23 -6.07
N ASP A 93 2.48 -6.04 -6.41
CA ASP A 93 3.31 -4.87 -6.68
C ASP A 93 3.51 -4.06 -5.39
N LEU A 94 4.60 -4.37 -4.70
CA LEU A 94 5.02 -3.69 -3.47
C LEU A 94 5.21 -2.17 -3.67
N LYS A 95 5.79 -1.76 -4.80
CA LYS A 95 6.03 -0.34 -5.07
C LYS A 95 4.70 0.40 -5.21
N PHE A 96 3.74 -0.22 -5.90
CA PHE A 96 2.40 0.32 -6.02
C PHE A 96 1.66 0.35 -4.69
N ALA A 97 1.73 -0.70 -3.88
CA ALA A 97 1.15 -0.74 -2.54
C ALA A 97 1.73 0.35 -1.62
N ILE A 98 3.03 0.64 -1.71
CA ILE A 98 3.70 1.73 -0.99
C ILE A 98 3.14 3.10 -1.43
N LEU A 99 3.05 3.33 -2.75
CA LEU A 99 2.52 4.57 -3.30
C LEU A 99 1.08 4.82 -2.81
N ILE A 100 0.19 3.83 -2.95
CA ILE A 100 -1.21 3.95 -2.55
C ILE A 100 -1.34 4.17 -1.04
N CYS A 101 -0.57 3.43 -0.23
CA CYS A 101 -0.52 3.65 1.21
C CYS A 101 -0.10 5.07 1.55
N ARG A 102 0.91 5.61 0.87
CA ARG A 102 1.36 6.98 1.13
C ARG A 102 0.29 8.02 0.75
N LEU A 103 -0.35 7.84 -0.41
CA LEU A 103 -1.40 8.75 -0.87
C LEU A 103 -2.62 8.74 0.05
N ARG A 104 -2.96 7.59 0.67
CA ARG A 104 -4.01 7.49 1.69
C ARG A 104 -3.78 8.46 2.86
N TYR A 105 -2.56 8.46 3.41
CA TYR A 105 -2.20 9.33 4.54
C TYR A 105 -1.82 10.75 4.15
N TYR A 106 -1.67 11.04 2.86
CA TYR A 106 -1.49 12.41 2.38
C TYR A 106 -2.82 13.20 2.42
N LEU A 107 -3.95 12.51 2.50
CA LEU A 107 -5.29 13.08 2.58
C LEU A 107 -5.88 13.15 3.98
N SER A 108 -5.25 12.47 4.95
CA SER A 108 -5.69 12.40 6.35
C SER A 108 -5.10 13.56 7.14
#